data_AF-A0A1I2EBJ8-F1
#
_entry.id   AF-A0A1I2EBJ8-F1
#
_cell.length_a   1.000
_cell.length_b   1.000
_cell.length_c   1.000
_cell.angle_alpha   90.00
_cell.angle_beta   90.00
_cell.angle_gamma   90.00
#
_symmetry.space_group_name_H-M   'P 1'
#
loop_
_entity.id
_entity.type
_entity.pdbx_description
1 polymer ?
#
loop_
_entity_poly.entity_id
_entity_poly.type
_entity_poly.pdbx_seq_one_letter_code
_entity_poly.pdbx_strand_id
1 'polypeptide(L)'
;MAETTREMRKIPRTFQDVLLPRLPYAEGDELSPDADLAALGLDSMGVVQLLADLEDHFGVELDDELLTEETFATVGSLWATVAEFVEPDAAAAESDGEK
;
A
#
# COMPACT_ATOMS: atom_id res chain seq x y z
N MET A 1 -20.52 -19.08 -16.93
CA MET A 1 -19.54 -18.02 -17.27
C MET A 1 -18.96 -17.59 -15.95
N ALA A 2 -17.65 -17.80 -15.77
CA ALA A 2 -17.01 -18.02 -14.49
C ALA A 2 -17.29 -16.94 -13.44
N GLU A 3 -17.70 -17.41 -12.27
CA GLU A 3 -17.70 -16.70 -11.00
C GLU A 3 -16.28 -16.18 -10.74
N THR A 4 -16.04 -14.88 -10.93
CA THR A 4 -14.86 -14.19 -10.38
C THR A 4 -15.26 -12.83 -9.84
N THR A 5 -16.31 -12.82 -9.03
CA THR A 5 -16.43 -11.83 -7.95
C THR A 5 -15.45 -12.27 -6.86
N ARG A 6 -14.15 -12.15 -7.12
CA ARG A 6 -13.13 -12.23 -6.07
C ARG A 6 -13.16 -10.86 -5.41
N GLU A 7 -13.97 -10.76 -4.38
CA GLU A 7 -14.09 -9.68 -3.39
C GLU A 7 -13.38 -8.37 -3.73
N MET A 8 -14.18 -7.30 -3.80
CA MET A 8 -13.76 -5.91 -3.66
C MET A 8 -12.78 -5.80 -2.48
N ARG A 9 -11.48 -6.02 -2.73
CA ARG A 9 -10.47 -6.11 -1.69
C ARG A 9 -10.22 -4.68 -1.26
N LYS A 10 -11.08 -4.21 -0.36
CA LYS A 10 -11.05 -2.85 0.16
C LYS A 10 -9.66 -2.61 0.69
N ILE A 11 -8.99 -1.62 0.13
CA ILE A 11 -7.69 -1.20 0.61
C ILE A 11 -7.92 -0.59 1.99
N PRO A 12 -7.25 -1.08 3.05
CA PRO A 12 -7.50 -0.57 4.39
C PRO A 12 -7.07 0.89 4.49
N ARG A 13 -7.77 1.64 5.34
CA ARG A 13 -7.52 3.07 5.51
C ARG A 13 -6.11 3.34 6.05
N THR A 14 -5.56 2.44 6.86
CA THR A 14 -4.16 2.51 7.36
C THR A 14 -3.14 2.51 6.22
N PHE A 15 -3.30 1.62 5.25
CA PHE A 15 -2.43 1.61 4.07
C PHE A 15 -2.58 2.88 3.24
N GLN A 16 -3.82 3.37 3.06
CA GLN A 16 -4.04 4.60 2.31
C GLN A 16 -3.39 5.81 2.99
N ASP A 17 -3.42 5.88 4.33
CA ASP A 17 -2.79 6.95 5.12
C ASP A 17 -1.28 7.05 4.87
N VAL A 18 -0.62 5.91 4.64
CA VAL A 18 0.80 5.83 4.30
C VAL A 18 1.08 6.28 2.85
N LEU A 19 0.16 6.00 1.92
CA LEU A 19 0.31 6.36 0.51
C LEU A 19 -0.02 7.81 0.20
N LEU A 20 -1.13 8.34 0.74
CA LEU A 20 -1.62 9.69 0.50
C LEU A 20 -0.55 10.79 0.61
N PRO A 21 0.34 10.83 1.63
CA PRO A 21 1.38 11.86 1.72
C PRO A 21 2.45 11.76 0.62
N ARG A 22 2.56 10.60 -0.06
CA ARG A 22 3.52 10.36 -1.15
C ARG A 22 2.91 10.60 -2.52
N LEU A 23 1.60 10.78 -2.61
CA LEU A 23 0.83 10.88 -3.85
C LEU A 23 0.27 12.30 -4.01
N PRO A 24 1.03 13.24 -4.60
CA PRO A 24 0.59 14.63 -4.74
C PRO A 24 -0.64 14.82 -5.63
N TYR A 25 -0.95 13.84 -6.48
CA TYR A 25 -2.12 13.86 -7.37
C TYR A 25 -3.25 12.94 -6.89
N ALA A 26 -3.14 12.33 -5.69
CA ALA A 26 -4.27 11.61 -5.09
C ALA A 26 -5.33 12.61 -4.63
N GLU A 27 -6.43 12.70 -5.39
CA GLU A 27 -7.58 13.53 -5.06
C GLU A 27 -8.58 12.76 -4.21
N GLY A 28 -8.47 12.89 -2.89
CA GLY A 28 -9.47 12.38 -1.94
C GLY A 28 -8.89 11.53 -0.82
N ASP A 29 -9.79 11.02 0.00
CA ASP A 29 -9.49 10.15 1.15
C ASP A 29 -9.57 8.65 0.79
N GLU A 30 -9.95 8.34 -0.47
CA GLU A 30 -10.19 6.97 -0.92
C GLU A 30 -9.42 6.67 -2.22
N LEU A 31 -8.43 5.79 -2.12
CA LEU A 31 -7.63 5.28 -3.24
C LEU A 31 -8.33 4.07 -3.87
N SER A 32 -8.49 4.12 -5.19
CA SER A 32 -9.01 2.99 -5.96
C SER A 32 -7.93 1.92 -6.15
N PRO A 33 -8.22 0.62 -6.04
CA PRO A 33 -7.25 -0.44 -6.29
C PRO A 33 -6.73 -0.45 -7.73
N ASP A 34 -7.54 0.00 -8.69
CA ASP A 34 -7.15 0.13 -10.09
C ASP A 34 -6.42 1.46 -10.39
N ALA A 35 -6.14 2.30 -9.38
CA ALA A 35 -5.46 3.56 -9.61
C ALA A 35 -3.95 3.35 -9.82
N ASP A 36 -3.41 3.98 -10.86
CA ASP A 36 -1.98 3.95 -11.18
C ASP A 36 -1.16 4.81 -10.22
N LEU A 37 -0.24 4.20 -9.47
CA LEU A 37 0.60 4.92 -8.51
C LEU A 37 1.50 5.95 -9.22
N ALA A 38 2.05 5.59 -10.37
CA ALA A 38 2.85 6.50 -11.20
C ALA A 38 2.02 7.70 -11.69
N ALA A 39 0.74 7.50 -12.05
CA ALA A 39 -0.15 8.59 -12.45
C ALA A 39 -0.53 9.49 -11.26
N LEU A 40 -0.60 8.92 -10.06
CA LEU A 40 -0.83 9.64 -8.80
C LEU A 40 0.41 10.40 -8.30
N GLY A 41 1.54 10.28 -9.00
CA GLY A 41 2.76 11.06 -8.76
C GLY A 41 3.80 10.34 -7.92
N LEU A 42 3.68 9.01 -7.77
CA LEU A 42 4.72 8.20 -7.13
C LEU A 42 5.98 8.19 -8.01
N ASP A 43 7.06 8.75 -7.48
CA ASP A 43 8.36 8.81 -8.13
C ASP A 43 9.35 7.81 -7.50
N SER A 44 10.54 7.61 -8.08
CA SER A 44 11.53 6.63 -7.61
C SER A 44 11.94 6.86 -6.14
N MET A 45 12.10 8.11 -5.73
CA MET A 45 12.36 8.47 -4.32
C MET A 45 11.13 8.30 -3.42
N GLY A 46 9.93 8.39 -3.97
CA GLY A 46 8.68 8.15 -3.26
C GLY A 46 8.49 6.67 -2.97
N VAL A 47 8.83 5.80 -3.93
CA VAL A 47 8.78 4.33 -3.80
C VAL A 47 9.62 3.83 -2.63
N VAL A 48 10.89 4.23 -2.55
CA VAL A 48 11.80 3.76 -1.48
C VAL A 48 11.32 4.20 -0.11
N GLN A 49 10.84 5.45 0.00
CA GLN A 49 10.30 5.92 1.27
C GLN A 49 8.97 5.28 1.61
N LEU A 50 8.12 5.01 0.61
CA LEU A 50 6.85 4.32 0.80
C LEU A 50 7.07 2.91 1.34
N LEU A 51 8.03 2.17 0.81
CA LEU A 51 8.41 0.87 1.33
C LEU A 51 8.84 0.95 2.79
N ALA A 52 9.77 1.84 3.12
CA ALA A 52 10.23 2.00 4.49
C ALA A 52 9.09 2.36 5.47
N ASP A 53 8.14 3.19 5.03
CA ASP A 53 6.94 3.57 5.81
C ASP A 53 5.99 2.38 6.00
N LEU A 54 5.81 1.55 4.97
CA LEU A 54 5.01 0.32 5.06
C LEU A 54 5.67 -0.71 5.98
N GLU A 55 6.98 -0.89 5.88
CA GLU A 55 7.75 -1.80 6.72
C GLU A 55 7.67 -1.38 8.20
N ASP A 56 7.82 -0.09 8.50
CA ASP A 56 7.69 0.48 9.84
C ASP A 56 6.26 0.39 10.37
N HIS A 57 5.26 0.78 9.56
CA HIS A 57 3.87 0.84 9.98
C HIS A 57 3.25 -0.54 10.19
N PHE A 58 3.62 -1.53 9.37
CA PHE A 58 3.07 -2.87 9.44
C PHE A 58 4.01 -3.88 10.11
N GLY A 59 5.24 -3.50 10.44
CA GLY A 59 6.24 -4.40 11.02
C GLY A 59 6.63 -5.55 10.09
N VAL A 60 6.63 -5.30 8.78
CA VAL A 60 6.98 -6.29 7.74
C VAL A 60 8.33 -5.97 7.11
N GLU A 61 8.96 -6.95 6.46
CA GLU A 61 10.18 -6.76 5.68
C GLU A 61 9.84 -6.94 4.19
N LEU A 62 9.96 -5.88 3.39
CA LEU A 62 9.64 -5.91 1.97
C LEU A 62 10.95 -5.94 1.16
N ASP A 63 11.22 -7.08 0.53
CA ASP A 63 12.47 -7.30 -0.19
C ASP A 63 12.54 -6.53 -1.52
N ASP A 64 13.75 -6.29 -2.04
CA ASP A 64 13.95 -5.58 -3.30
C ASP A 64 13.44 -6.37 -4.51
N GLU A 65 13.29 -7.68 -4.37
CA GLU A 65 12.62 -8.51 -5.38
C GLU A 65 11.16 -8.10 -5.61
N LEU A 66 10.53 -7.41 -4.65
CA LEU A 66 9.17 -6.87 -4.76
C LEU A 66 9.11 -5.50 -5.44
N LEU A 67 10.26 -4.83 -5.64
CA LEU A 67 10.43 -3.56 -6.36
C LEU A 67 10.29 -3.74 -7.88
N THR A 68 9.12 -4.19 -8.31
CA THR A 68 8.81 -4.41 -9.72
C THR A 68 7.81 -3.39 -10.25
N GLU A 69 7.90 -3.09 -11.54
CA GLU A 69 6.92 -2.23 -12.22
C GLU A 69 5.48 -2.73 -12.04
N GLU A 70 5.27 -4.03 -11.85
CA GLU A 70 3.94 -4.63 -11.65
C GLU A 70 3.40 -4.39 -10.23
N THR A 71 4.25 -4.53 -9.20
CA THR A 71 3.90 -4.21 -7.80
C THR A 71 3.54 -2.74 -7.66
N PHE A 72 4.32 -1.86 -8.31
CA PHE A 72 4.14 -0.40 -8.27
C PHE A 72 3.27 0.13 -9.41
N ALA A 73 2.65 -0.74 -10.21
CA ALA A 73 1.73 -0.32 -11.28
C ALA A 73 0.49 0.35 -10.67
N THR A 74 -0.17 -0.36 -9.75
CA THR A 74 -1.43 0.09 -9.14
C THR A 74 -1.44 -0.08 -7.64
N VAL A 75 -2.30 0.69 -6.97
CA VAL A 75 -2.50 0.59 -5.52
C VAL A 75 -2.89 -0.84 -5.11
N GLY A 76 -3.73 -1.50 -5.91
CA GLY A 76 -4.19 -2.86 -5.66
C GLY A 76 -3.09 -3.92 -5.77
N SER A 77 -2.16 -3.77 -6.72
CA SER A 77 -0.99 -4.66 -6.83
C SER A 77 -0.08 -4.53 -5.62
N LEU A 78 0.24 -3.29 -5.22
CA LEU A 78 1.09 -3.05 -4.05
C LEU A 78 0.45 -3.61 -2.78
N TRP A 79 -0.84 -3.34 -2.56
CA TRP A 79 -1.57 -3.89 -1.42
C TRP A 79 -1.63 -5.42 -1.46
N ALA A 80 -1.74 -6.04 -2.65
CA ALA A 80 -1.72 -7.49 -2.79
C ALA A 80 -0.46 -8.09 -2.18
N THR A 81 0.69 -7.53 -2.53
CA THR A 81 1.99 -7.96 -2.05
C THR A 81 2.10 -7.74 -0.54
N VAL A 82 1.81 -6.53 -0.05
CA VAL A 82 1.89 -6.21 1.38
C VAL A 82 0.97 -7.11 2.21
N ALA A 83 -0.25 -7.37 1.74
CA ALA A 83 -1.21 -8.22 2.44
C ALA A 83 -0.78 -9.70 2.55
N GLU A 84 0.25 -10.14 1.81
CA GLU A 84 0.84 -11.48 2.02
C GLU A 84 1.74 -11.54 3.25
N PHE A 85 2.28 -10.39 3.68
CA PHE A 85 3.16 -10.25 4.85
C PHE A 85 2.43 -9.75 6.09
N VAL A 86 1.37 -8.95 5.90
CA VAL A 86 0.58 -8.40 7.01
C VAL A 86 -0.49 -9.41 7.44
N GLU A 87 -0.34 -9.97 8.65
CA GLU A 87 -1.45 -10.68 9.28
C GLU A 87 -2.57 -9.67 9.59
N PRO A 88 -3.85 -9.95 9.23
CA PRO A 88 -4.96 -9.00 9.35
C PRO A 88 -5.30 -8.59 10.79
N ASP A 89 -4.62 -9.18 11.79
CA ASP A 89 -4.84 -8.93 13.22
C ASP A 89 -3.80 -7.98 13.84
N ALA A 90 -2.60 -7.82 13.24
CA ALA A 90 -1.48 -7.12 13.87
C ALA A 90 -1.53 -5.59 13.74
N ALA A 91 -2.13 -5.03 12.68
CA ALA A 91 -2.09 -3.59 12.38
C ALA A 91 -2.93 -2.68 13.32
N ALA A 92 -3.53 -3.22 14.40
CA ALA A 92 -4.35 -2.47 15.36
C ALA A 92 -3.70 -2.28 16.75
N ALA A 93 -2.53 -2.87 16.98
CA ALA A 93 -1.68 -2.62 18.15
C ALA A 93 -0.30 -2.37 17.54
N GLU A 94 0.18 -1.13 17.37
CA GLU A 94 0.76 -0.36 18.46
C GLU A 94 0.55 1.14 18.22
N SER A 95 -0.26 1.77 19.07
CA SER A 95 -0.16 3.20 19.34
C SER A 95 0.43 3.35 20.74
N ASP A 96 1.74 3.13 20.89
CA ASP A 96 2.48 3.48 22.11
C ASP A 96 3.96 3.80 21.78
N GLY A 97 4.41 4.98 22.20
CA GLY A 97 5.80 5.48 22.05
C GLY A 97 5.91 6.49 20.91
N GLU A 98 6.07 7.79 21.11
CA GLU A 98 7.02 8.48 21.99
C GLU A 98 6.47 9.89 22.29
N LYS A 99 6.81 10.40 23.47
CA LYS A 99 6.26 11.59 24.15
C LYS A 99 6.69 12.94 23.57
#